data_AF-A0A9J7AH22-F1
#
_entry.id   AF-A0A9J7AH22-F1
#
_cell.length_a   1.000
_cell.length_b   1.000
_cell.length_c   1.000
_cell.angle_alpha   90.00
_cell.angle_beta   90.00
_cell.angle_gamma   90.00
#
_symmetry.space_group_name_H-M   'P 1'
#
loop_
_entity.id
_entity.type
_entity.pdbx_description
1 polymer ?
#
loop_
_entity_poly.entity_id
_entity_poly.type
_entity_poly.pdbx_seq_one_letter_code
_entity_poly.pdbx_strand_id
1 'polypeptide(L)'
;MNSDNKKTLLAATIFSSVLLTACGGSSSSSNNSPTNNNADNGNNTNPPATASCPAVGNLQPVYSANNRCDIDGVLTEDATLSANYSWFLSGGLQVGSQGADATLTVAPGTRVYGGDSDYLLVYPGSSLQAVGSRANPIYFISDDTGVDGYGEWGGLYLRGSDAAQGNNRLNYVVVAEGGAEVQLDLNGQQVTYSDNIVLNGVDDNTVLSFVQSHNSARDAFHIVNSEARLSWILATGAKRDGIWYRDYNGLIKDLMVIHNRDADGSSGRSGIYASRTDSGTSNPRIVNATLVGRDNSSESAAGDDSAREFGILFADNSNQARMGNILIANFRNGCIELEPTADLSQVDTGVPGPNYLDGIHCANEAGPNGTFIVNRTGATALPAASVASNNSNGNGVVYYNGAAGALAIADTAFASNAGGIQFTGELADRSNNFTASWYLNNIRGISNGLVASSSALNAFLDGDTNRDGSVDADDTNSAFIVSDDGVDGFNQDVATNTGGYDLTHIGAVRGGAVSNQQFDGWTVATDAADGFVVMQPQP
;
A
#
# COMPACT_ATOMS: atom_id res chain seq x y z
N MET A 1 28.14 60.05 8.39
CA MET A 1 28.65 60.86 7.27
C MET A 1 28.12 60.21 6.01
N ASN A 2 27.00 60.73 5.50
CA ASN A 2 26.88 61.47 4.23
C ASN A 2 27.13 60.60 2.98
N SER A 3 26.35 60.63 1.91
CA SER A 3 25.02 61.17 1.60
C SER A 3 24.73 60.76 0.15
N ASP A 4 23.48 60.43 -0.16
CA ASP A 4 22.68 60.97 -1.27
C ASP A 4 23.05 60.81 -2.76
N ASN A 5 22.05 60.24 -3.44
CA ASN A 5 21.33 60.75 -4.62
C ASN A 5 21.88 60.54 -6.05
N LYS A 6 21.06 59.86 -6.88
CA LYS A 6 20.19 60.55 -7.86
C LYS A 6 19.10 59.64 -8.46
N LYS A 7 17.85 60.13 -8.39
CA LYS A 7 16.65 59.71 -9.14
C LYS A 7 16.42 60.68 -10.32
N THR A 8 15.91 60.19 -11.46
CA THR A 8 14.94 60.84 -12.40
C THR A 8 14.67 59.84 -13.55
N LEU A 9 13.48 59.29 -13.86
CA LEU A 9 12.10 59.77 -14.12
C LEU A 9 11.84 60.22 -15.58
N LEU A 10 10.89 59.56 -16.28
CA LEU A 10 9.94 60.09 -17.29
C LEU A 10 8.90 58.97 -17.60
N ALA A 11 7.64 59.00 -17.13
CA ALA A 11 6.41 59.64 -17.66
C ALA A 11 5.98 59.08 -19.05
N ALA A 12 4.87 58.33 -19.24
CA ALA A 12 3.42 58.48 -18.97
C ALA A 12 2.62 58.87 -20.24
N THR A 13 1.57 58.10 -20.57
CA THR A 13 0.47 58.52 -21.46
C THR A 13 -0.86 57.92 -20.98
N ILE A 14 -1.93 58.73 -21.03
CA ILE A 14 -3.23 58.58 -20.35
C ILE A 14 -4.39 58.56 -21.37
N PHE A 15 -5.54 58.01 -20.93
CA PHE A 15 -6.97 58.21 -21.30
C PHE A 15 -7.55 57.24 -22.34
N SER A 16 -8.77 56.69 -22.21
CA SER A 16 -9.99 57.24 -21.61
C SER A 16 -10.97 56.15 -21.14
N SER A 17 -11.76 56.48 -20.11
CA SER A 17 -12.95 55.77 -19.65
C SER A 17 -14.18 56.06 -20.55
N VAL A 18 -15.07 55.06 -20.69
CA VAL A 18 -16.47 55.22 -21.09
C VAL A 18 -17.32 54.43 -20.09
N LEU A 19 -18.26 55.12 -19.43
CA LEU A 19 -19.35 54.56 -18.65
C LEU A 19 -20.62 54.59 -19.51
N LEU A 20 -21.33 53.47 -19.64
CA LEU A 20 -22.77 53.46 -19.87
C LEU A 20 -23.43 52.27 -19.18
N THR A 21 -24.57 52.56 -18.56
CA THR A 21 -25.31 51.78 -17.56
C THR A 21 -26.20 50.68 -18.17
N ALA A 22 -26.50 49.70 -17.33
CA ALA A 22 -27.33 48.49 -17.43
C ALA A 22 -28.61 48.50 -18.29
N CYS A 23 -28.92 47.33 -18.85
CA CYS A 23 -30.24 46.69 -18.75
C CYS A 23 -30.11 45.18 -19.04
N GLY A 24 -30.86 44.36 -18.30
CA GLY A 24 -30.67 42.91 -18.16
C GLY A 24 -31.12 42.03 -19.33
N GLY A 25 -30.80 40.74 -19.17
CA GLY A 25 -31.25 39.65 -20.03
C GLY A 25 -30.59 38.34 -19.59
N SER A 26 -31.35 37.49 -18.92
CA SER A 26 -30.97 36.13 -18.53
C SER A 26 -30.67 35.25 -19.74
N SER A 27 -29.57 34.50 -19.69
CA SER A 27 -29.49 33.17 -20.30
C SER A 27 -28.30 32.40 -19.75
N SER A 28 -28.63 31.21 -19.23
CA SER A 28 -27.82 30.13 -18.67
C SER A 28 -26.51 29.79 -19.39
N SER A 29 -25.43 29.73 -18.63
CA SER A 29 -24.29 28.85 -18.88
C SER A 29 -23.65 28.45 -17.55
N SER A 30 -23.89 27.20 -17.16
CA SER A 30 -23.32 26.53 -15.99
C SER A 30 -21.82 26.30 -16.18
N ASN A 31 -20.99 27.12 -15.55
CA ASN A 31 -19.60 26.77 -15.27
C ASN A 31 -19.57 26.01 -13.94
N ASN A 32 -19.54 24.69 -14.02
CA ASN A 32 -19.28 23.84 -12.87
C ASN A 32 -17.75 23.70 -12.73
N SER A 33 -17.17 24.48 -11.83
CA SER A 33 -15.81 24.29 -11.33
C SER A 33 -15.96 23.55 -9.99
N PRO A 34 -15.60 22.26 -9.86
CA PRO A 34 -15.58 21.64 -8.55
C PRO A 34 -14.25 22.01 -7.87
N THR A 35 -14.32 22.89 -6.88
CA THR A 35 -13.28 22.97 -5.85
C THR A 35 -13.49 21.76 -4.92
N ASN A 36 -12.72 20.69 -5.12
CA ASN A 36 -12.76 19.53 -4.23
C ASN A 36 -11.83 19.78 -3.03
N ASN A 37 -12.38 20.35 -1.96
CA ASN A 37 -11.82 20.22 -0.62
C ASN A 37 -12.39 18.91 -0.06
N ASN A 38 -11.61 17.84 -0.06
CA ASN A 38 -12.01 16.59 0.58
C ASN A 38 -11.21 16.33 1.87
N ALA A 39 -10.89 17.40 2.58
CA ALA A 39 -10.88 17.37 4.04
C ALA A 39 -12.24 17.91 4.49
N ASP A 40 -13.06 17.02 5.05
CA ASP A 40 -14.38 17.31 5.64
C ASP A 40 -15.49 17.78 4.67
N ASN A 41 -16.02 16.85 3.86
CA ASN A 41 -17.32 17.08 3.23
C ASN A 41 -18.43 16.81 4.26
N GLY A 42 -18.77 17.86 5.02
CA GLY A 42 -19.73 17.91 6.12
C GLY A 42 -21.18 17.54 5.80
N ASN A 43 -21.43 16.31 5.36
CA ASN A 43 -22.74 15.66 5.45
C ASN A 43 -22.62 14.26 6.05
N ASN A 44 -21.94 14.15 7.19
CA ASN A 44 -22.23 13.08 8.13
C ASN A 44 -23.12 13.70 9.20
N THR A 45 -24.42 13.43 9.15
CA THR A 45 -25.31 13.74 10.27
C THR A 45 -24.76 12.98 11.47
N ASN A 46 -24.01 13.68 12.31
CA ASN A 46 -23.56 13.17 13.60
C ASN A 46 -24.81 12.52 14.23
N PRO A 47 -24.75 11.23 14.64
CA PRO A 47 -25.89 10.57 15.24
C PRO A 47 -26.49 11.44 16.34
N PRO A 48 -27.82 11.43 16.56
CA PRO A 48 -28.43 12.26 17.59
C PRO A 48 -27.70 12.04 18.91
N ALA A 49 -27.23 13.13 19.53
CA ALA A 49 -26.52 13.09 20.80
C ALA A 49 -27.41 12.48 21.89
N THR A 50 -27.39 11.16 22.04
CA THR A 50 -27.75 10.51 23.29
C THR A 50 -26.59 10.76 24.23
N ALA A 51 -26.82 11.48 25.33
CA ALA A 51 -25.83 11.84 26.35
C ALA A 51 -25.32 10.64 27.17
N SER A 52 -25.28 9.44 26.57
CA SER A 52 -24.89 8.19 27.20
C SER A 52 -24.40 7.23 26.12
N CYS A 53 -23.31 6.52 26.43
CA CYS A 53 -22.78 5.45 25.60
C CYS A 53 -23.45 4.12 25.94
N PRO A 54 -23.64 3.22 24.96
CA PRO A 54 -24.11 1.88 25.24
C PRO A 54 -22.98 1.06 25.86
N ALA A 55 -23.35 0.04 26.64
CA ALA A 55 -22.40 -0.98 27.07
C ALA A 55 -21.83 -1.73 25.85
N VAL A 56 -20.56 -2.13 25.95
CA VAL A 56 -19.85 -2.93 24.94
C VAL A 56 -19.36 -4.19 25.64
N GLY A 57 -20.18 -5.25 25.59
CA GLY A 57 -19.95 -6.46 26.39
C GLY A 57 -19.89 -6.12 27.88
N ASN A 58 -18.79 -6.50 28.54
CA ASN A 58 -18.52 -6.18 29.94
C ASN A 58 -18.02 -4.74 30.18
N LEU A 59 -17.75 -3.96 29.13
CA LEU A 59 -17.22 -2.60 29.24
C LEU A 59 -18.35 -1.56 29.32
N GLN A 60 -18.10 -0.48 30.06
CA GLN A 60 -19.01 0.66 30.22
C GLN A 60 -18.34 1.94 29.69
N PRO A 61 -18.40 2.20 28.37
CA PRO A 61 -17.82 3.39 27.77
C PRO A 61 -18.40 4.68 28.37
N VAL A 62 -17.57 5.72 28.41
CA VAL A 62 -17.93 7.02 28.99
C VAL A 62 -18.19 8.03 27.88
N TYR A 63 -19.30 8.76 27.97
CA TYR A 63 -19.58 9.82 27.01
C TYR A 63 -18.69 11.04 27.30
N SER A 64 -17.87 11.44 26.32
CA SER A 64 -16.89 12.51 26.47
C SER A 64 -17.36 13.85 25.92
N ALA A 65 -16.63 14.92 26.29
CA ALA A 65 -16.93 16.28 25.88
C ALA A 65 -16.83 16.52 24.36
N ASN A 66 -16.15 15.63 23.64
CA ASN A 66 -16.02 15.65 22.17
C ASN A 66 -17.17 14.93 21.45
N ASN A 67 -18.27 14.63 22.17
CA ASN A 67 -19.43 13.89 21.68
C ASN A 67 -19.09 12.47 21.19
N ARG A 68 -18.19 11.78 21.90
CA ARG A 68 -17.76 10.42 21.58
C ARG A 68 -17.94 9.48 22.76
N CYS A 69 -17.82 8.20 22.48
CA CYS A 69 -17.79 7.15 23.48
C CYS A 69 -16.36 6.69 23.70
N ASP A 70 -15.81 7.10 24.83
CA ASP A 70 -14.46 6.74 25.25
C ASP A 70 -14.49 5.32 25.81
N ILE A 71 -13.66 4.44 25.26
CA ILE A 71 -13.62 3.01 25.57
C ILE A 71 -12.18 2.55 25.79
N ASP A 72 -11.99 1.75 26.84
CA ASP A 72 -10.71 1.14 27.20
C ASP A 72 -10.95 -0.15 28.01
N GLY A 73 -9.88 -0.88 28.28
CA GLY A 73 -9.89 -2.06 29.14
C GLY A 73 -9.94 -3.38 28.38
N VAL A 74 -10.30 -4.45 29.09
CA VAL A 74 -10.30 -5.83 28.55
C VAL A 74 -11.73 -6.29 28.31
N LEU A 75 -12.06 -6.51 27.05
CA LEU A 75 -13.32 -7.08 26.60
C LEU A 75 -13.26 -8.61 26.73
N THR A 76 -14.06 -9.19 27.60
CA THR A 76 -14.12 -10.65 27.85
C THR A 76 -15.43 -11.29 27.39
N GLU A 77 -16.30 -10.51 26.75
CA GLU A 77 -17.58 -10.94 26.21
C GLU A 77 -17.73 -10.42 24.78
N ASP A 78 -18.35 -11.21 23.90
CA ASP A 78 -18.64 -10.77 22.53
C ASP A 78 -19.41 -9.45 22.53
N ALA A 79 -18.97 -8.50 21.71
CA ALA A 79 -19.57 -7.19 21.66
C ALA A 79 -19.52 -6.55 20.27
N THR A 80 -20.22 -5.43 20.13
CA THR A 80 -20.28 -4.68 18.87
C THR A 80 -20.05 -3.20 19.11
N LEU A 81 -19.11 -2.61 18.37
CA LEU A 81 -19.04 -1.16 18.16
C LEU A 81 -20.00 -0.80 17.03
N SER A 82 -21.05 -0.05 17.36
CA SER A 82 -22.06 0.39 16.41
C SER A 82 -21.65 1.70 15.72
N ALA A 83 -21.99 1.86 14.44
CA ALA A 83 -21.82 3.10 13.69
C ALA A 83 -22.73 4.25 14.17
N ASN A 84 -23.65 4.00 15.10
CA ASN A 84 -24.47 5.03 15.74
C ASN A 84 -23.68 5.89 16.73
N TYR A 85 -22.41 5.54 17.00
CA TYR A 85 -21.54 6.27 17.91
C TYR A 85 -20.17 6.45 17.26
N SER A 86 -19.52 7.58 17.56
CA SER A 86 -18.09 7.73 17.32
C SER A 86 -17.34 7.24 18.55
N TRP A 87 -16.36 6.35 18.35
CA TRP A 87 -15.63 5.70 19.43
C TRP A 87 -14.26 6.32 19.58
N PHE A 88 -13.81 6.55 20.80
CA PHE A 88 -12.46 7.01 21.09
C PHE A 88 -11.79 5.97 22.01
N LEU A 89 -10.62 5.47 21.62
CA LEU A 89 -9.80 4.63 22.48
C LEU A 89 -9.17 5.53 23.54
N SER A 90 -9.45 5.30 24.82
CA SER A 90 -8.86 6.09 25.93
C SER A 90 -7.86 5.21 26.71
N GLY A 91 -6.80 4.81 26.03
CA GLY A 91 -5.85 3.79 26.44
C GLY A 91 -5.89 2.56 25.53
N GLY A 92 -5.56 1.41 26.10
CA GLY A 92 -5.63 0.13 25.40
C GLY A 92 -7.02 -0.49 25.46
N LEU A 93 -7.59 -0.83 24.30
CA LEU A 93 -8.72 -1.75 24.19
C LEU A 93 -8.18 -3.14 23.83
N GLN A 94 -8.29 -4.09 24.76
CA GLN A 94 -7.89 -5.48 24.54
C GLN A 94 -9.12 -6.36 24.33
N VAL A 95 -9.15 -7.11 23.23
CA VAL A 95 -10.18 -8.10 22.92
C VAL A 95 -9.71 -9.46 23.39
N GLY A 96 -10.36 -9.96 24.43
CA GLY A 96 -10.06 -11.21 25.11
C GLY A 96 -8.82 -11.17 26.01
N SER A 97 -8.55 -12.29 26.65
CA SER A 97 -7.42 -12.48 27.57
C SER A 97 -7.12 -13.96 27.76
N GLN A 98 -6.10 -14.29 28.56
CA GLN A 98 -5.83 -15.68 28.90
C GLN A 98 -7.04 -16.34 29.59
N GLY A 99 -7.66 -17.29 28.91
CA GLY A 99 -8.80 -18.06 29.44
C GLY A 99 -10.17 -17.38 29.27
N ALA A 100 -10.25 -16.25 28.55
CA ALA A 100 -11.51 -15.62 28.18
C ALA A 100 -11.38 -15.03 26.77
N ASP A 101 -11.77 -15.81 25.77
CA ASP A 101 -11.82 -15.37 24.38
C ASP A 101 -13.07 -14.52 24.13
N ALA A 102 -12.94 -13.52 23.28
CA ALA A 102 -14.05 -12.65 22.87
C ALA A 102 -13.96 -12.28 21.39
N THR A 103 -15.10 -11.91 20.82
CA THR A 103 -15.20 -11.34 19.47
C THR A 103 -15.64 -9.89 19.55
N LEU A 104 -14.79 -8.98 19.06
CA LEU A 104 -15.19 -7.60 18.81
C LEU A 104 -15.69 -7.46 17.38
N THR A 105 -16.98 -7.18 17.22
CA THR A 105 -17.55 -6.81 15.91
C THR A 105 -17.53 -5.29 15.77
N VAL A 106 -17.05 -4.79 14.64
CA VAL A 106 -17.11 -3.36 14.30
C VAL A 106 -18.05 -3.20 13.12
N ALA A 107 -19.17 -2.51 13.34
CA ALA A 107 -20.21 -2.37 12.32
C ALA A 107 -19.70 -1.53 11.12
N PRO A 108 -20.16 -1.79 9.88
CA PRO A 108 -19.88 -0.93 8.72
C PRO A 108 -20.16 0.55 9.01
N GLY A 109 -19.29 1.45 8.55
CA GLY A 109 -19.42 2.90 8.77
C GLY A 109 -18.94 3.39 10.14
N THR A 110 -18.44 2.51 11.00
CA THR A 110 -17.92 2.90 12.32
C THR A 110 -16.59 3.62 12.19
N ARG A 111 -16.41 4.69 12.98
CA ARG A 111 -15.13 5.38 13.17
C ARG A 111 -14.65 5.17 14.60
N VAL A 112 -13.40 4.74 14.72
CA VAL A 112 -12.67 4.55 15.97
C VAL A 112 -11.46 5.46 15.92
N TYR A 113 -11.38 6.37 16.88
CA TYR A 113 -10.30 7.33 17.04
C TYR A 113 -9.35 6.87 18.13
N GLY A 114 -8.07 7.23 18.06
CA GLY A 114 -7.11 7.09 19.16
C GLY A 114 -6.15 8.27 19.22
N GLY A 115 -5.48 8.46 20.35
CA GLY A 115 -4.40 9.42 20.51
C GLY A 115 -3.16 8.80 21.17
N ASP A 116 -2.06 9.53 21.21
CA ASP A 116 -0.81 9.17 21.92
C ASP A 116 -0.38 7.70 21.74
N SER A 117 -0.54 6.87 22.77
CA SER A 117 -0.21 5.45 22.78
C SER A 117 -1.45 4.56 22.89
N ASP A 118 -2.63 5.05 22.50
CA ASP A 118 -3.88 4.29 22.49
C ASP A 118 -3.85 3.21 21.40
N TYR A 119 -4.42 2.03 21.65
CA TYR A 119 -4.32 0.90 20.71
C TYR A 119 -5.48 -0.07 20.83
N LEU A 120 -5.67 -0.86 19.76
CA LEU A 120 -6.55 -2.03 19.76
C LEU A 120 -5.70 -3.30 19.67
N LEU A 121 -5.79 -4.15 20.69
CA LEU A 121 -5.10 -5.44 20.75
C LEU A 121 -6.11 -6.57 20.73
N VAL A 122 -6.00 -7.49 19.77
CA VAL A 122 -6.73 -8.77 19.79
C VAL A 122 -5.82 -9.84 20.36
N TYR A 123 -6.23 -10.41 21.48
CA TYR A 123 -5.48 -11.42 22.21
C TYR A 123 -5.58 -12.80 21.52
N PRO A 124 -4.56 -13.68 21.62
CA PRO A 124 -4.63 -15.02 21.02
C PRO A 124 -5.90 -15.79 21.43
N GLY A 125 -6.58 -16.38 20.45
CA GLY A 125 -7.90 -17.05 20.62
C GLY A 125 -9.10 -16.13 20.37
N SER A 126 -8.91 -14.81 20.47
CA SER A 126 -9.97 -13.82 20.26
C SER A 126 -10.01 -13.29 18.84
N SER A 127 -11.11 -12.63 18.48
CA SER A 127 -11.41 -12.30 17.08
C SER A 127 -11.82 -10.84 16.90
N LEU A 128 -11.37 -10.22 15.81
CA LEU A 128 -11.89 -8.96 15.30
C LEU A 128 -12.68 -9.19 14.01
N GLN A 129 -13.94 -8.74 14.02
CA GLN A 129 -14.85 -8.78 12.88
C GLN A 129 -15.15 -7.35 12.44
N ALA A 130 -14.24 -6.76 11.66
CA ALA A 130 -14.37 -5.42 11.08
C ALA A 130 -14.69 -5.54 9.58
N VAL A 131 -15.95 -5.86 9.27
CA VAL A 131 -16.40 -6.12 7.91
C VAL A 131 -17.25 -4.95 7.43
N GLY A 132 -16.60 -3.94 6.86
CA GLY A 132 -17.22 -2.80 6.20
C GLY A 132 -17.65 -3.08 4.76
N SER A 133 -17.95 -2.01 4.04
CA SER A 133 -18.23 -2.04 2.60
C SER A 133 -17.66 -0.80 1.93
N ARG A 134 -17.50 -0.80 0.60
CA ARG A 134 -17.08 0.39 -0.16
C ARG A 134 -17.90 1.66 0.19
N ALA A 135 -19.21 1.50 0.42
CA ALA A 135 -20.11 2.61 0.75
C ALA A 135 -20.10 2.99 2.23
N ASN A 136 -19.69 2.08 3.11
CA ASN A 136 -19.63 2.28 4.56
C ASN A 136 -18.36 1.61 5.10
N PRO A 137 -17.17 2.16 4.80
CA PRO A 137 -15.91 1.64 5.30
C PRO A 137 -15.77 1.86 6.81
N ILE A 138 -14.84 1.13 7.42
CA ILE A 138 -14.49 1.27 8.84
C ILE A 138 -13.15 2.01 8.94
N TYR A 139 -13.07 2.97 9.85
CA TYR A 139 -11.88 3.79 10.05
C TYR A 139 -11.32 3.63 11.46
N PHE A 140 -10.03 3.31 11.55
CA PHE A 140 -9.20 3.43 12.74
C PHE A 140 -8.17 4.53 12.48
N ILE A 141 -8.30 5.68 13.11
CA ILE A 141 -7.56 6.90 12.76
C ILE A 141 -7.16 7.68 14.02
N SER A 142 -6.24 8.63 13.89
CA SER A 142 -5.90 9.54 14.98
C SER A 142 -7.04 10.51 15.29
N ASP A 143 -7.03 11.10 16.49
CA ASP A 143 -7.96 12.17 16.88
C ASP A 143 -7.40 13.55 16.55
N ASP A 144 -7.22 13.81 15.26
CA ASP A 144 -6.68 15.07 14.78
C ASP A 144 -7.50 15.63 13.60
N THR A 145 -7.02 16.74 13.02
CA THR A 145 -7.63 17.32 11.83
C THR A 145 -6.81 16.93 10.59
N GLY A 146 -7.03 15.74 10.07
CA GLY A 146 -6.38 15.35 8.83
C GLY A 146 -6.19 13.85 8.74
N VAL A 147 -5.23 13.48 7.90
CA VAL A 147 -4.58 12.16 7.93
C VAL A 147 -3.07 12.30 7.57
N ASP A 148 -2.46 13.46 7.80
CA ASP A 148 -1.10 13.80 7.36
C ASP A 148 -0.01 13.57 8.42
N GLY A 149 -0.39 13.08 9.60
CA GLY A 149 0.48 12.79 10.74
C GLY A 149 1.16 11.42 10.70
N TYR A 150 1.88 11.08 11.77
CA TYR A 150 2.54 9.77 11.93
C TYR A 150 2.65 9.38 13.40
N GLY A 151 2.29 8.15 13.75
CA GLY A 151 2.47 7.64 15.11
C GLY A 151 1.71 8.49 16.13
N GLU A 152 0.51 8.89 15.76
CA GLU A 152 -0.39 9.71 16.57
C GLU A 152 -1.28 8.85 17.47
N TRP A 153 -1.28 7.54 17.24
CA TRP A 153 -1.78 6.51 18.14
C TRP A 153 -0.97 5.22 17.94
N GLY A 154 -1.18 4.23 18.80
CA GLY A 154 -0.42 2.99 18.80
C GLY A 154 -0.60 2.13 17.56
N GLY A 155 -1.85 1.87 17.16
CA GLY A 155 -2.18 1.02 16.01
C GLY A 155 -3.06 -0.19 16.37
N LEU A 156 -3.20 -1.08 15.38
CA LEU A 156 -4.02 -2.28 15.44
C LEU A 156 -3.15 -3.54 15.49
N TYR A 157 -3.27 -4.32 16.56
CA TYR A 157 -2.44 -5.50 16.80
C TYR A 157 -3.31 -6.77 16.85
N LEU A 158 -3.15 -7.68 15.90
CA LEU A 158 -3.79 -8.98 15.88
C LEU A 158 -2.79 -10.06 16.29
N ARG A 159 -3.09 -10.78 17.36
CA ARG A 159 -2.23 -11.85 17.86
C ARG A 159 -2.90 -13.21 17.79
N GLY A 160 -2.11 -14.21 17.41
CA GLY A 160 -2.44 -15.63 17.45
C GLY A 160 -1.31 -16.42 18.10
N SER A 161 -1.52 -17.72 18.23
CA SER A 161 -0.52 -18.69 18.68
C SER A 161 -0.93 -20.09 18.25
N ASP A 162 0.02 -21.02 18.19
CA ASP A 162 -0.26 -22.44 17.87
C ASP A 162 -1.35 -23.06 18.76
N ALA A 163 -1.49 -22.57 20.01
CA ALA A 163 -2.48 -23.08 20.96
C ALA A 163 -3.83 -22.35 20.90
N ALA A 164 -3.89 -21.15 20.32
CA ALA A 164 -5.07 -20.29 20.34
C ALA A 164 -5.04 -19.32 19.14
N GLN A 165 -5.97 -19.53 18.23
CA GLN A 165 -6.15 -18.75 17.00
C GLN A 165 -7.52 -18.08 16.97
N GLY A 166 -7.57 -16.88 16.40
CA GLY A 166 -8.79 -16.11 16.19
C GLY A 166 -9.24 -16.17 14.75
N ASN A 167 -10.55 -16.06 14.51
CA ASN A 167 -11.09 -15.82 13.17
C ASN A 167 -11.16 -14.31 12.96
N ASN A 168 -10.13 -13.72 12.36
CA ASN A 168 -10.06 -12.28 12.16
C ASN A 168 -10.46 -11.91 10.73
N ARG A 169 -11.37 -10.95 10.59
CA ARG A 169 -11.85 -10.45 9.28
C ARG A 169 -11.82 -8.93 9.25
N LEU A 170 -11.01 -8.40 8.34
CA LEU A 170 -11.00 -6.98 7.99
C LEU A 170 -11.41 -6.86 6.53
N ASN A 171 -12.47 -6.10 6.26
CA ASN A 171 -12.94 -5.83 4.90
C ASN A 171 -13.33 -4.35 4.75
N TYR A 172 -12.79 -3.64 3.76
CA TYR A 172 -12.98 -2.18 3.60
C TYR A 172 -12.65 -1.41 4.89
N VAL A 173 -11.40 -1.58 5.34
CA VAL A 173 -10.87 -0.99 6.58
C VAL A 173 -9.72 -0.06 6.26
N VAL A 174 -9.73 1.13 6.85
CA VAL A 174 -8.59 2.05 6.84
C VAL A 174 -8.01 2.12 8.24
N VAL A 175 -6.69 1.97 8.35
CA VAL A 175 -5.91 2.23 9.56
C VAL A 175 -4.90 3.32 9.22
N ALA A 176 -5.03 4.52 9.78
CA ALA A 176 -4.18 5.67 9.44
C ALA A 176 -3.40 6.15 10.67
N GLU A 177 -2.17 6.62 10.45
CA GLU A 177 -1.38 7.41 11.40
C GLU A 177 -0.96 6.67 12.68
N GLY A 178 -1.09 5.34 12.69
CA GLY A 178 -0.61 4.50 13.78
C GLY A 178 0.92 4.34 13.82
N GLY A 179 1.39 3.64 14.85
CA GLY A 179 2.80 3.32 15.05
C GLY A 179 3.50 4.14 16.14
N ALA A 180 2.76 4.83 17.00
CA ALA A 180 3.32 5.31 18.26
C ALA A 180 3.87 4.11 19.05
N GLU A 181 4.95 4.32 19.82
CA GLU A 181 5.52 3.23 20.61
C GLU A 181 4.53 2.83 21.73
N VAL A 182 4.17 1.55 21.76
CA VAL A 182 3.33 0.95 22.80
C VAL A 182 4.12 -0.19 23.44
N GLN A 183 4.35 -0.09 24.75
CA GLN A 183 5.00 -1.12 25.55
C GLN A 183 3.96 -1.90 26.34
N LEU A 184 3.89 -3.21 26.11
CA LEU A 184 2.91 -4.11 26.71
C LEU A 184 3.60 -5.23 27.49
N ASP A 185 3.01 -5.60 28.62
CA ASP A 185 3.30 -6.86 29.29
C ASP A 185 2.26 -7.91 28.89
N LEU A 186 2.67 -8.90 28.10
CA LEU A 186 1.80 -9.95 27.60
C LEU A 186 2.27 -11.29 28.21
N ASN A 187 1.65 -11.65 29.33
CA ASN A 187 1.97 -12.85 30.15
C ASN A 187 3.40 -12.88 30.71
N GLY A 188 3.90 -11.75 31.22
CA GLY A 188 5.26 -11.63 31.77
C GLY A 188 6.34 -11.46 30.71
N GLN A 189 5.95 -11.30 29.44
CA GLN A 189 6.85 -10.94 28.36
C GLN A 189 6.59 -9.49 27.95
N GLN A 190 7.64 -8.67 28.02
CA GLN A 190 7.62 -7.31 27.50
C GLN A 190 7.65 -7.35 25.97
N VAL A 191 6.70 -6.66 25.35
CA VAL A 191 6.56 -6.54 23.90
C VAL A 191 6.39 -5.07 23.55
N THR A 192 7.11 -4.62 22.53
CA THR A 192 6.99 -3.25 22.00
C THR A 192 6.40 -3.30 20.61
N TYR A 193 5.32 -2.55 20.38
CA TYR A 193 4.76 -2.29 19.07
C TYR A 193 5.02 -0.84 18.67
N SER A 194 5.24 -0.60 17.38
CA SER A 194 5.52 0.74 16.82
C SER A 194 5.16 0.80 15.33
N ASP A 195 4.23 -0.06 14.92
CA ASP A 195 3.82 -0.26 13.53
C ASP A 195 2.30 -0.17 13.45
N ASN A 196 1.76 0.23 12.31
CA ASN A 196 0.35 0.61 12.20
C ASN A 196 -0.59 -0.60 12.29
N ILE A 197 -0.35 -1.64 11.48
CA ILE A 197 -1.07 -2.92 11.55
C ILE A 197 -0.07 -4.03 11.82
N VAL A 198 -0.25 -4.76 12.91
CA VAL A 198 0.62 -5.88 13.30
C VAL A 198 -0.16 -7.19 13.25
N LEU A 199 0.36 -8.17 12.53
CA LEU A 199 -0.13 -9.56 12.50
C LEU A 199 0.95 -10.45 13.12
N ASN A 200 0.68 -11.03 14.28
CA ASN A 200 1.70 -11.78 15.03
C ASN A 200 1.17 -13.15 15.46
N GLY A 201 1.68 -14.22 14.86
CA GLY A 201 1.29 -15.58 15.23
C GLY A 201 -0.08 -16.01 14.70
N VAL A 202 -0.71 -15.22 13.81
CA VAL A 202 -2.05 -15.51 13.29
C VAL A 202 -2.00 -16.47 12.11
N ASP A 203 -2.93 -17.42 12.07
CA ASP A 203 -3.06 -18.42 11.00
C ASP A 203 -3.86 -17.91 9.77
N ASP A 204 -4.19 -18.84 8.87
CA ASP A 204 -4.94 -18.59 7.64
C ASP A 204 -6.43 -18.24 7.87
N ASN A 205 -6.94 -18.34 9.10
CA ASN A 205 -8.27 -17.84 9.47
C ASN A 205 -8.30 -16.31 9.61
N THR A 206 -7.13 -15.67 9.65
CA THR A 206 -7.01 -14.22 9.55
C THR A 206 -6.98 -13.77 8.10
N VAL A 207 -8.04 -13.08 7.68
CA VAL A 207 -8.22 -12.60 6.30
C VAL A 207 -8.43 -11.09 6.27
N LEU A 208 -7.57 -10.42 5.50
CA LEU A 208 -7.65 -8.99 5.20
C LEU A 208 -7.99 -8.82 3.71
N SER A 209 -9.08 -8.12 3.42
CA SER A 209 -9.48 -7.78 2.05
C SER A 209 -9.79 -6.28 1.98
N PHE A 210 -9.31 -5.55 0.97
CA PHE A 210 -9.57 -4.11 0.86
C PHE A 210 -9.19 -3.36 2.15
N VAL A 211 -7.91 -3.45 2.52
CA VAL A 211 -7.38 -2.80 3.73
C VAL A 211 -6.31 -1.79 3.35
N GLN A 212 -6.44 -0.57 3.87
CA GLN A 212 -5.44 0.47 3.73
C GLN A 212 -4.69 0.68 5.06
N SER A 213 -3.36 0.71 4.98
CA SER A 213 -2.50 1.31 5.99
C SER A 213 -1.97 2.64 5.44
N HIS A 214 -2.17 3.73 6.18
CA HIS A 214 -1.79 5.09 5.77
C HIS A 214 -0.89 5.76 6.80
N ASN A 215 0.20 6.39 6.35
CA ASN A 215 1.15 7.15 7.16
C ASN A 215 1.57 6.46 8.47
N SER A 216 2.02 5.21 8.37
CA SER A 216 2.61 4.50 9.52
C SER A 216 3.92 5.18 9.97
N ALA A 217 4.11 5.35 11.28
CA ALA A 217 5.37 5.84 11.86
C ALA A 217 6.57 4.94 11.58
N ARG A 218 6.33 3.66 11.25
CA ARG A 218 7.34 2.71 10.80
C ARG A 218 6.80 1.87 9.64
N ASP A 219 6.37 0.64 9.89
CA ASP A 219 5.97 -0.31 8.87
C ASP A 219 4.44 -0.28 8.70
N ALA A 220 3.94 -0.28 7.47
CA ALA A 220 2.49 -0.21 7.23
C ALA A 220 1.78 -1.49 7.68
N PHE A 221 2.34 -2.63 7.30
CA PHE A 221 1.94 -3.95 7.78
C PHE A 221 3.17 -4.69 8.31
N HIS A 222 3.14 -5.11 9.57
CA HIS A 222 4.21 -5.83 10.23
C HIS A 222 3.76 -7.26 10.56
N ILE A 223 4.33 -8.25 9.88
CA ILE A 223 3.85 -9.63 9.88
C ILE A 223 4.92 -10.55 10.49
N VAL A 224 4.59 -11.27 11.56
CA VAL A 224 5.52 -12.15 12.27
C VAL A 224 4.88 -13.51 12.48
N ASN A 225 5.58 -14.60 12.14
CA ASN A 225 5.16 -15.99 12.41
C ASN A 225 3.70 -16.26 11.97
N SER A 226 3.34 -15.87 10.75
CA SER A 226 1.93 -15.81 10.35
C SER A 226 1.67 -16.52 9.03
N GLU A 227 0.41 -16.92 8.85
CA GLU A 227 -0.14 -17.51 7.62
C GLU A 227 -1.34 -16.72 7.09
N ALA A 228 -1.53 -15.47 7.56
CA ALA A 228 -2.64 -14.61 7.18
C ALA A 228 -2.78 -14.45 5.66
N ARG A 229 -4.02 -14.32 5.19
CA ARG A 229 -4.37 -14.12 3.77
C ARG A 229 -4.79 -12.69 3.52
N LEU A 230 -4.06 -12.03 2.63
CA LEU A 230 -4.17 -10.61 2.33
C LEU A 230 -4.53 -10.45 0.85
N SER A 231 -5.56 -9.66 0.56
CA SER A 231 -6.01 -9.36 -0.80
C SER A 231 -6.41 -7.88 -0.93
N TRP A 232 -6.07 -7.22 -2.04
CA TRP A 232 -6.39 -5.80 -2.25
C TRP A 232 -5.89 -4.93 -1.09
N ILE A 233 -4.57 -4.95 -0.90
CA ILE A 233 -3.91 -4.24 0.19
C ILE A 233 -3.29 -2.96 -0.35
N LEU A 234 -3.51 -1.85 0.35
CA LEU A 234 -2.91 -0.57 0.05
C LEU A 234 -2.05 -0.11 1.23
N ALA A 235 -0.75 0.06 1.02
CA ALA A 235 0.15 0.71 1.96
C ALA A 235 0.57 2.06 1.38
N THR A 236 0.34 3.12 2.14
CA THR A 236 0.60 4.49 1.68
C THR A 236 1.37 5.24 2.75
N GLY A 237 2.48 5.88 2.36
CA GLY A 237 3.20 6.80 3.22
C GLY A 237 3.94 6.18 4.41
N ALA A 238 4.11 4.86 4.47
CA ALA A 238 4.87 4.24 5.57
C ALA A 238 6.31 4.80 5.65
N LYS A 239 6.76 5.15 6.86
CA LYS A 239 8.09 5.72 7.08
C LYS A 239 9.24 4.76 6.87
N ARG A 240 8.97 3.45 6.92
CA ARG A 240 9.96 2.39 6.67
C ARG A 240 9.49 1.47 5.57
N ASP A 241 8.70 0.45 5.88
CA ASP A 241 8.38 -0.59 4.92
C ASP A 241 6.87 -0.61 4.63
N GLY A 242 6.50 -0.85 3.37
CA GLY A 242 5.09 -1.11 3.02
C GLY A 242 4.61 -2.39 3.70
N ILE A 243 5.28 -3.49 3.36
CA ILE A 243 5.13 -4.79 4.03
C ILE A 243 6.47 -5.13 4.69
N TRP A 244 6.46 -5.30 6.01
CA TRP A 244 7.54 -5.96 6.72
C TRP A 244 7.07 -7.35 7.14
N TYR A 245 7.86 -8.38 6.85
CA TYR A 245 7.56 -9.71 7.37
C TYR A 245 8.79 -10.45 7.88
N ARG A 246 8.55 -11.34 8.85
CA ARG A 246 9.48 -12.38 9.28
C ARG A 246 8.75 -13.68 9.56
N ASP A 247 9.26 -14.78 9.00
CA ASP A 247 8.67 -16.12 9.16
C ASP A 247 7.19 -16.17 8.72
N TYR A 248 6.92 -15.55 7.56
CA TYR A 248 5.60 -15.49 6.95
C TYR A 248 5.45 -16.58 5.88
N ASN A 249 4.33 -17.31 5.90
CA ASN A 249 4.02 -18.41 4.97
C ASN A 249 2.63 -18.26 4.32
N GLY A 250 1.96 -17.13 4.51
CA GLY A 250 0.64 -16.85 3.97
C GLY A 250 0.65 -16.36 2.50
N LEU A 251 -0.47 -15.76 2.12
CA LEU A 251 -0.71 -15.19 0.78
C LEU A 251 -0.90 -13.67 0.84
N ILE A 252 -0.20 -12.95 -0.02
CA ILE A 252 -0.49 -11.55 -0.37
C ILE A 252 -0.81 -11.50 -1.86
N LYS A 253 -2.03 -11.06 -2.18
CA LYS A 253 -2.51 -10.88 -3.55
C LYS A 253 -2.96 -9.44 -3.75
N ASP A 254 -2.67 -8.86 -4.91
CA ASP A 254 -3.13 -7.52 -5.29
C ASP A 254 -2.67 -6.45 -4.27
N LEU A 255 -1.36 -6.33 -4.11
CA LEU A 255 -0.70 -5.37 -3.21
C LEU A 255 -0.35 -4.07 -3.94
N MET A 256 -0.57 -2.94 -3.30
CA MET A 256 -0.05 -1.66 -3.74
C MET A 256 0.68 -0.97 -2.60
N VAL A 257 1.93 -0.57 -2.82
CA VAL A 257 2.74 0.21 -1.88
C VAL A 257 3.17 1.51 -2.56
N ILE A 258 2.92 2.64 -1.90
CA ILE A 258 3.37 3.97 -2.35
C ILE A 258 4.03 4.67 -1.18
N HIS A 259 5.33 4.97 -1.29
CA HIS A 259 6.02 5.80 -0.30
C HIS A 259 5.74 7.29 -0.53
N ASN A 260 5.76 8.07 0.56
CA ASN A 260 5.73 9.52 0.47
C ASN A 260 7.02 10.03 -0.16
N ARG A 261 6.90 11.10 -0.95
CA ARG A 261 8.05 11.82 -1.53
C ARG A 261 9.02 12.27 -0.44
N ASP A 262 10.30 12.44 -0.80
CA ASP A 262 11.34 13.03 0.05
C ASP A 262 11.14 14.54 0.32
N ALA A 263 10.04 14.90 0.97
CA ALA A 263 9.76 16.24 1.47
C ALA A 263 9.60 16.28 2.99
N ASP A 264 9.35 15.12 3.61
CA ASP A 264 9.02 14.96 5.03
C ASP A 264 10.20 14.44 5.89
N GLY A 265 11.37 14.22 5.27
CA GLY A 265 12.55 13.64 5.94
C GLY A 265 12.40 12.15 6.30
N SER A 266 11.33 11.49 5.81
CA SER A 266 11.13 10.06 5.95
C SER A 266 12.10 9.30 5.04
N SER A 267 12.79 8.29 5.59
CA SER A 267 13.82 7.56 4.85
C SER A 267 13.35 6.23 4.27
N GLY A 268 12.06 5.87 4.40
CA GLY A 268 11.34 4.73 3.78
C GLY A 268 12.22 3.77 3.01
N ARG A 269 12.27 2.56 3.51
CA ARG A 269 13.29 1.57 3.24
C ARG A 269 12.85 0.62 2.13
N SER A 270 11.72 -0.07 2.25
CA SER A 270 11.32 -0.93 1.14
C SER A 270 9.83 -1.07 0.91
N GLY A 271 9.48 -1.40 -0.33
CA GLY A 271 8.12 -1.85 -0.64
C GLY A 271 7.79 -3.12 0.15
N ILE A 272 8.70 -4.10 0.08
CA ILE A 272 8.65 -5.36 0.83
C ILE A 272 9.98 -5.57 1.55
N TYR A 273 9.93 -5.82 2.85
CA TYR A 273 11.04 -6.32 3.65
C TYR A 273 10.78 -7.77 4.02
N ALA A 274 11.60 -8.65 3.46
CA ALA A 274 11.54 -10.09 3.64
C ALA A 274 12.58 -10.54 4.66
N SER A 275 12.17 -11.30 5.68
CA SER A 275 13.09 -11.83 6.69
C SER A 275 12.71 -13.24 7.12
N ARG A 276 13.70 -13.97 7.64
CA ARG A 276 13.54 -15.30 8.24
C ARG A 276 14.48 -15.44 9.43
N THR A 277 13.97 -15.96 10.54
CA THR A 277 14.83 -16.37 11.66
C THR A 277 15.64 -17.62 11.30
N ASP A 278 16.73 -17.89 12.03
CA ASP A 278 17.59 -19.06 11.76
C ASP A 278 16.79 -20.37 11.74
N SER A 279 15.90 -20.55 12.72
CA SER A 279 15.05 -21.74 12.91
C SER A 279 13.69 -21.65 12.25
N GLY A 280 13.28 -20.47 11.77
CA GLY A 280 11.96 -20.24 11.21
C GLY A 280 11.83 -20.75 9.79
N THR A 281 10.59 -20.92 9.33
CA THR A 281 10.26 -21.15 7.92
C THR A 281 9.57 -19.90 7.39
N SER A 282 10.02 -19.39 6.24
CA SER A 282 9.33 -18.30 5.55
C SER A 282 9.30 -18.63 4.08
N ASN A 283 8.11 -18.87 3.55
CA ASN A 283 7.86 -19.10 2.14
C ASN A 283 6.55 -18.43 1.70
N PRO A 284 6.50 -17.09 1.71
CA PRO A 284 5.28 -16.37 1.41
C PRO A 284 4.97 -16.40 -0.08
N ARG A 285 3.68 -16.45 -0.39
CA ARG A 285 3.15 -16.33 -1.76
C ARG A 285 2.77 -14.87 -1.99
N ILE A 286 3.44 -14.19 -2.90
CA ILE A 286 3.13 -12.79 -3.24
C ILE A 286 2.89 -12.68 -4.74
N VAL A 287 1.70 -12.21 -5.13
CA VAL A 287 1.36 -12.08 -6.55
C VAL A 287 0.60 -10.79 -6.82
N ASN A 288 0.83 -10.18 -7.97
CA ASN A 288 0.23 -8.91 -8.38
C ASN A 288 0.56 -7.78 -7.40
N ALA A 289 1.82 -7.35 -7.38
CA ALA A 289 2.24 -6.23 -6.54
C ALA A 289 2.67 -5.01 -7.39
N THR A 290 2.39 -3.82 -6.89
CA THR A 290 2.94 -2.56 -7.41
C THR A 290 3.62 -1.85 -6.26
N LEU A 291 4.93 -1.70 -6.34
CA LEU A 291 5.77 -1.07 -5.33
C LEU A 291 6.33 0.22 -5.94
N VAL A 292 5.98 1.35 -5.34
CA VAL A 292 6.42 2.67 -5.78
C VAL A 292 7.21 3.32 -4.65
N GLY A 293 8.50 3.53 -4.91
CA GLY A 293 9.41 4.24 -4.02
C GLY A 293 9.33 5.75 -4.20
N ARG A 294 10.38 6.48 -3.81
CA ARG A 294 10.46 7.93 -3.93
C ARG A 294 11.16 8.36 -5.23
N ASP A 295 10.52 9.27 -5.96
CA ASP A 295 10.91 9.71 -7.29
C ASP A 295 12.02 10.79 -7.34
N ASN A 296 12.81 10.97 -6.28
CA ASN A 296 13.73 12.11 -6.22
C ASN A 296 15.14 11.84 -6.78
N SER A 297 15.60 10.59 -6.81
CA SER A 297 16.92 10.21 -7.32
C SER A 297 17.03 8.72 -7.67
N SER A 298 18.07 8.39 -8.43
CA SER A 298 18.44 7.02 -8.81
C SER A 298 19.93 6.85 -8.54
N GLU A 299 20.26 6.20 -7.41
CA GLU A 299 21.59 6.21 -6.84
C GLU A 299 22.12 4.79 -6.66
N SER A 300 23.31 4.51 -7.21
CA SER A 300 23.99 3.23 -7.04
C SER A 300 24.37 3.00 -5.59
N ALA A 301 23.81 1.97 -4.96
CA ALA A 301 24.08 1.60 -3.56
C ALA A 301 25.14 0.49 -3.38
N ALA A 302 25.77 0.01 -4.45
CA ALA A 302 26.71 -1.14 -4.40
C ALA A 302 27.94 -0.96 -3.47
N GLY A 303 28.22 0.25 -2.99
CA GLY A 303 29.29 0.55 -2.03
C GLY A 303 28.83 1.32 -0.79
N ASP A 304 27.51 1.45 -0.57
CA ASP A 304 26.94 2.19 0.56
C ASP A 304 25.93 1.30 1.30
N ASP A 305 26.34 0.75 2.44
CA ASP A 305 25.50 -0.11 3.28
C ASP A 305 24.42 0.66 4.06
N SER A 306 24.46 1.99 4.06
CA SER A 306 23.40 2.82 4.61
C SER A 306 22.27 3.10 3.62
N ALA A 307 22.55 2.94 2.32
CA ALA A 307 21.59 3.12 1.23
C ALA A 307 20.70 1.87 1.10
N ARG A 308 19.56 1.87 1.80
CA ARG A 308 18.65 0.71 1.94
C ARG A 308 17.28 0.92 1.31
N GLU A 309 17.14 1.87 0.38
CA GLU A 309 15.87 2.17 -0.29
C GLU A 309 15.64 1.31 -1.54
N PHE A 310 14.99 0.16 -1.39
CA PHE A 310 14.79 -0.84 -2.47
C PHE A 310 13.34 -1.30 -2.58
N GLY A 311 12.92 -1.73 -3.76
CA GLY A 311 11.59 -2.33 -3.94
C GLY A 311 11.37 -3.53 -3.02
N ILE A 312 12.28 -4.49 -3.07
CA ILE A 312 12.27 -5.69 -2.23
C ILE A 312 13.63 -5.83 -1.55
N LEU A 313 13.61 -6.00 -0.23
CA LEU A 313 14.81 -6.24 0.56
C LEU A 313 14.71 -7.65 1.15
N PHE A 314 15.60 -8.55 0.74
CA PHE A 314 15.78 -9.87 1.33
C PHE A 314 16.81 -9.77 2.46
N ALA A 315 16.30 -9.62 3.67
CA ALA A 315 17.06 -9.51 4.89
C ALA A 315 17.24 -10.84 5.60
N ASP A 316 18.20 -10.85 6.53
CA ASP A 316 18.46 -11.97 7.41
C ASP A 316 18.58 -13.29 6.60
N ASN A 317 18.21 -14.43 7.18
CA ASN A 317 18.38 -15.75 6.56
C ASN A 317 17.32 -16.06 5.48
N SER A 318 16.80 -15.04 4.79
CA SER A 318 15.83 -15.20 3.70
C SER A 318 16.41 -16.10 2.61
N ASN A 319 15.71 -17.19 2.32
CA ASN A 319 16.18 -18.21 1.37
C ASN A 319 15.09 -18.79 0.48
N GLN A 320 13.86 -18.29 0.59
CA GLN A 320 12.73 -18.69 -0.23
C GLN A 320 11.94 -17.45 -0.65
N ALA A 321 11.41 -17.52 -1.86
CA ALA A 321 10.51 -16.52 -2.41
C ALA A 321 9.56 -17.20 -3.39
N ARG A 322 8.28 -16.89 -3.35
CA ARG A 322 7.29 -17.25 -4.38
C ARG A 322 6.60 -15.98 -4.82
N MET A 323 7.29 -15.21 -5.66
CA MET A 323 6.85 -13.87 -6.05
C MET A 323 6.64 -13.79 -7.56
N GLY A 324 5.45 -13.32 -7.97
CA GLY A 324 5.05 -13.26 -9.37
C GLY A 324 4.35 -11.96 -9.73
N ASN A 325 4.56 -11.46 -10.94
CA ASN A 325 3.82 -10.32 -11.49
C ASN A 325 3.94 -9.05 -10.60
N ILE A 326 5.16 -8.52 -10.48
CA ILE A 326 5.47 -7.39 -9.59
C ILE A 326 6.08 -6.24 -10.39
N LEU A 327 5.52 -5.04 -10.22
CA LEU A 327 6.16 -3.79 -10.63
C LEU A 327 6.91 -3.16 -9.47
N ILE A 328 8.16 -2.78 -9.71
CA ILE A 328 8.99 -1.98 -8.81
C ILE A 328 9.39 -0.71 -9.56
N ALA A 329 8.88 0.43 -9.11
CA ALA A 329 9.15 1.73 -9.70
C ALA A 329 9.74 2.68 -8.67
N ASN A 330 10.66 3.52 -9.12
CA ASN A 330 11.10 4.73 -8.39
C ASN A 330 11.66 4.48 -6.99
N PHE A 331 12.28 3.32 -6.72
CA PHE A 331 13.10 3.17 -5.52
C PHE A 331 14.50 3.72 -5.79
N ARG A 332 14.99 4.58 -4.88
CA ARG A 332 16.26 5.28 -5.04
C ARG A 332 17.44 4.36 -5.31
N ASN A 333 17.58 3.26 -4.56
CA ASN A 333 18.78 2.45 -4.57
C ASN A 333 18.71 1.21 -5.47
N GLY A 334 17.51 0.78 -5.82
CA GLY A 334 17.31 -0.26 -6.83
C GLY A 334 16.06 -1.10 -6.64
N CYS A 335 16.05 -2.24 -7.34
CA CYS A 335 14.99 -3.22 -7.33
C CYS A 335 15.02 -4.08 -6.07
N ILE A 336 16.17 -4.73 -5.88
CA ILE A 336 16.35 -5.83 -4.95
C ILE A 336 17.64 -5.60 -4.17
N GLU A 337 17.56 -5.74 -2.86
CA GLU A 337 18.72 -5.86 -1.97
C GLU A 337 18.74 -7.25 -1.34
N LEU A 338 19.91 -7.89 -1.29
CA LEU A 338 20.16 -9.09 -0.50
C LEU A 338 21.17 -8.74 0.60
N GLU A 339 20.79 -8.95 1.86
CA GLU A 339 21.65 -8.74 3.02
C GLU A 339 22.66 -9.88 3.23
N PRO A 340 23.72 -9.68 4.05
CA PRO A 340 24.84 -10.62 4.21
C PRO A 340 24.50 -12.08 4.53
N THR A 341 23.30 -12.40 5.02
CA THR A 341 22.87 -13.78 5.34
C THR A 341 21.76 -14.30 4.45
N ALA A 342 21.30 -13.51 3.48
CA ALA A 342 20.29 -13.94 2.52
C ALA A 342 20.90 -14.90 1.50
N ASP A 343 20.17 -15.98 1.19
CA ASP A 343 20.58 -17.02 0.26
C ASP A 343 19.47 -17.38 -0.73
N LEU A 344 19.45 -16.68 -1.86
CA LEU A 344 18.46 -16.93 -2.92
C LEU A 344 19.00 -17.83 -4.03
N SER A 345 20.01 -18.67 -3.77
CA SER A 345 20.63 -19.50 -4.81
C SER A 345 19.68 -20.55 -5.42
N GLN A 346 18.56 -20.84 -4.75
CA GLN A 346 17.57 -21.82 -5.16
C GLN A 346 16.36 -21.20 -5.88
N VAL A 347 16.36 -19.88 -6.09
CA VAL A 347 15.32 -19.20 -6.86
C VAL A 347 15.52 -19.47 -8.35
N ASP A 348 14.45 -19.88 -9.03
CA ASP A 348 14.39 -19.94 -10.49
C ASP A 348 13.21 -19.12 -11.03
N THR A 349 12.90 -19.30 -12.32
CA THR A 349 11.74 -18.68 -12.98
C THR A 349 10.65 -19.70 -13.31
N GLY A 350 10.76 -20.92 -12.77
CA GLY A 350 9.90 -22.05 -13.09
C GLY A 350 8.68 -22.05 -12.17
N VAL A 351 7.48 -21.97 -12.77
CA VAL A 351 6.24 -21.89 -12.00
C VAL A 351 5.29 -23.01 -12.44
N PRO A 352 4.65 -23.75 -11.51
CA PRO A 352 4.79 -23.65 -10.05
C PRO A 352 6.12 -24.22 -9.61
N GLY A 353 6.78 -23.51 -8.70
CA GLY A 353 8.04 -23.92 -8.12
C GLY A 353 8.03 -23.67 -6.61
N PRO A 354 8.84 -24.42 -5.83
CA PRO A 354 8.94 -24.21 -4.40
C PRO A 354 9.59 -22.86 -4.06
N ASN A 355 10.41 -22.30 -4.98
CA ASN A 355 11.06 -20.99 -4.90
C ASN A 355 11.16 -20.39 -6.32
N TYR A 356 10.51 -19.26 -6.59
CA TYR A 356 10.59 -18.57 -7.87
C TYR A 356 10.45 -17.05 -7.71
N LEU A 357 11.06 -16.33 -8.66
CA LEU A 357 10.78 -14.94 -8.98
C LEU A 357 10.51 -14.89 -10.48
N ASP A 358 9.34 -14.39 -10.90
CA ASP A 358 9.04 -14.25 -12.32
C ASP A 358 8.04 -13.10 -12.60
N GLY A 359 8.11 -12.50 -13.78
CA GLY A 359 7.33 -11.30 -14.13
C GLY A 359 7.61 -10.12 -13.18
N ILE A 360 8.87 -9.93 -12.76
CA ILE A 360 9.27 -8.79 -11.92
C ILE A 360 9.88 -7.71 -12.81
N HIS A 361 9.20 -6.58 -12.92
CA HIS A 361 9.59 -5.45 -13.77
C HIS A 361 10.10 -4.31 -12.91
N CYS A 362 11.33 -3.84 -13.16
CA CYS A 362 11.93 -2.76 -12.40
C CYS A 362 12.39 -1.58 -13.26
N ALA A 363 12.01 -0.38 -12.85
CA ALA A 363 12.45 0.84 -13.50
C ALA A 363 12.54 2.01 -12.49
N ASN A 364 13.27 3.06 -12.85
CA ASN A 364 13.32 4.31 -12.09
C ASN A 364 13.27 5.51 -13.05
N GLU A 365 12.35 6.44 -12.82
CA GLU A 365 12.14 7.66 -13.62
C GLU A 365 13.26 8.69 -13.46
N ALA A 366 13.88 8.78 -12.29
CA ALA A 366 14.95 9.73 -12.00
C ALA A 366 16.25 9.42 -12.77
N GLY A 367 16.41 8.21 -13.31
CA GLY A 367 17.49 7.89 -14.24
C GLY A 367 18.06 6.49 -14.12
N PRO A 368 19.07 6.18 -14.96
CA PRO A 368 19.76 4.90 -14.93
C PRO A 368 20.59 4.73 -13.65
N ASN A 369 20.63 3.51 -13.15
CA ASN A 369 21.51 3.05 -12.08
C ASN A 369 22.15 1.71 -12.51
N GLY A 370 23.45 1.54 -12.32
CA GLY A 370 24.18 0.38 -12.82
C GLY A 370 23.90 -0.90 -12.03
N THR A 371 23.33 -0.77 -10.83
CA THR A 371 23.28 -1.80 -9.79
C THR A 371 21.89 -1.82 -9.16
N PHE A 372 20.92 -2.42 -9.86
CA PHE A 372 19.54 -2.56 -9.40
C PHE A 372 19.28 -3.77 -8.52
N ILE A 373 20.16 -4.75 -8.60
CA ILE A 373 20.22 -5.85 -7.66
C ILE A 373 21.52 -5.67 -6.91
N VAL A 374 21.42 -5.36 -5.62
CA VAL A 374 22.57 -5.14 -4.74
C VAL A 374 22.71 -6.35 -3.83
N ASN A 375 23.81 -7.08 -4.02
CA ASN A 375 24.19 -8.16 -3.13
C ASN A 375 25.20 -7.62 -2.11
N ARG A 376 24.81 -7.54 -0.84
CA ARG A 376 25.71 -7.14 0.23
C ARG A 376 26.77 -8.21 0.46
N THR A 377 27.91 -7.79 1.02
CA THR A 377 29.01 -8.71 1.32
C THR A 377 28.51 -9.83 2.23
N GLY A 378 28.57 -11.08 1.75
CA GLY A 378 28.09 -12.27 2.47
C GLY A 378 26.84 -12.90 1.86
N ALA A 379 26.03 -12.12 1.13
CA ALA A 379 24.83 -12.61 0.48
C ALA A 379 25.15 -13.63 -0.63
N THR A 380 24.29 -14.64 -0.79
CA THR A 380 24.33 -15.52 -1.96
C THR A 380 23.37 -15.01 -3.01
N ALA A 381 23.95 -14.49 -4.11
CA ALA A 381 23.21 -13.84 -5.19
C ALA A 381 22.21 -14.78 -5.88
N LEU A 382 21.17 -14.17 -6.45
CA LEU A 382 20.25 -14.80 -7.39
C LEU A 382 21.00 -15.47 -8.56
N PRO A 383 20.58 -16.66 -9.03
CA PRO A 383 21.16 -17.29 -10.21
C PRO A 383 21.02 -16.39 -11.44
N ALA A 384 22.04 -16.35 -12.30
CA ALA A 384 22.04 -15.48 -13.48
C ALA A 384 20.85 -15.74 -14.43
N ALA A 385 20.30 -16.95 -14.46
CA ALA A 385 19.13 -17.31 -15.25
C ALA A 385 17.81 -16.70 -14.74
N SER A 386 17.77 -16.24 -13.48
CA SER A 386 16.60 -15.56 -12.89
C SER A 386 16.58 -14.05 -13.17
N VAL A 387 17.58 -13.54 -13.89
CA VAL A 387 17.67 -12.13 -14.27
C VAL A 387 17.67 -12.05 -15.80
N ALA A 388 16.61 -11.47 -16.36
CA ALA A 388 16.48 -11.30 -17.79
C ALA A 388 17.46 -10.24 -18.33
N SER A 389 17.61 -10.22 -19.64
CA SER A 389 18.36 -9.14 -20.29
C SER A 389 17.69 -7.78 -20.04
N ASN A 390 18.51 -6.75 -19.87
CA ASN A 390 18.02 -5.38 -19.69
C ASN A 390 17.13 -4.94 -20.87
N ASN A 391 16.01 -4.26 -20.58
CA ASN A 391 15.00 -3.84 -21.56
C ASN A 391 14.49 -4.99 -22.44
N SER A 392 14.33 -6.19 -21.86
CA SER A 392 13.77 -7.34 -22.56
C SER A 392 12.40 -7.72 -22.01
N ASN A 393 11.88 -8.83 -22.52
CA ASN A 393 10.62 -9.42 -22.12
C ASN A 393 10.84 -10.85 -21.60
N GLY A 394 11.97 -11.10 -20.94
CA GLY A 394 12.33 -12.44 -20.47
C GLY A 394 11.79 -12.74 -19.07
N ASN A 395 11.75 -14.03 -18.74
CA ASN A 395 11.41 -14.53 -17.42
C ASN A 395 12.33 -14.01 -16.30
N GLY A 396 11.80 -13.99 -15.09
CA GLY A 396 12.51 -13.61 -13.88
C GLY A 396 12.39 -12.13 -13.52
N VAL A 397 13.51 -11.54 -13.13
CA VAL A 397 13.65 -10.12 -12.85
C VAL A 397 14.17 -9.40 -14.09
N VAL A 398 13.39 -8.46 -14.59
CA VAL A 398 13.76 -7.59 -15.70
C VAL A 398 13.98 -6.17 -15.19
N TYR A 399 15.13 -5.62 -15.53
CA TYR A 399 15.42 -4.22 -15.27
C TYR A 399 15.38 -3.41 -16.58
N TYR A 400 14.97 -2.14 -16.49
CA TYR A 400 14.85 -1.21 -17.61
C TYR A 400 15.82 -0.01 -17.49
N ASN A 401 17.12 -0.27 -17.70
CA ASN A 401 18.22 0.71 -17.68
C ASN A 401 18.42 1.42 -19.01
N GLY A 402 18.54 2.75 -19.00
CA GLY A 402 18.82 3.55 -20.19
C GLY A 402 20.26 4.03 -20.28
N ALA A 403 21.09 3.34 -21.08
CA ALA A 403 22.27 3.97 -21.71
C ALA A 403 21.89 4.79 -22.97
N ALA A 404 20.59 4.86 -23.32
CA ALA A 404 20.08 5.49 -24.53
C ALA A 404 18.83 6.37 -24.28
N GLY A 405 18.87 7.19 -23.23
CA GLY A 405 17.83 8.21 -23.01
C GLY A 405 17.55 8.42 -21.53
N ALA A 406 18.15 9.47 -20.98
CA ALA A 406 17.47 10.24 -19.95
C ALA A 406 16.16 10.77 -20.55
N LEU A 407 15.13 10.91 -19.71
CA LEU A 407 13.86 11.53 -20.08
C LEU A 407 14.12 12.85 -20.82
N ALA A 408 13.81 12.90 -22.11
CA ALA A 408 13.70 14.16 -22.82
C ALA A 408 12.26 14.66 -22.64
N ILE A 409 12.03 15.36 -21.53
CA ILE A 409 10.79 16.10 -21.21
C ILE A 409 9.57 15.19 -20.95
N ALA A 410 8.83 15.52 -19.90
CA ALA A 410 7.47 15.06 -19.61
C ALA A 410 6.68 14.76 -20.88
N ASP A 411 6.44 13.47 -21.16
CA ASP A 411 5.53 13.09 -22.22
C ASP A 411 4.10 13.26 -21.71
N THR A 412 3.52 14.41 -22.03
CA THR A 412 2.13 14.76 -21.76
C THR A 412 1.15 14.07 -22.72
N ALA A 413 1.62 13.19 -23.62
CA ALA A 413 0.84 12.62 -24.71
C ALA A 413 0.74 11.09 -24.70
N PHE A 414 1.28 10.40 -23.68
CA PHE A 414 1.29 8.94 -23.59
C PHE A 414 1.83 8.26 -24.86
N ALA A 415 2.82 8.89 -25.50
CA ALA A 415 3.47 8.35 -26.67
C ALA A 415 4.34 7.16 -26.24
N SER A 416 4.02 5.97 -26.76
CA SER A 416 4.77 4.72 -26.62
C SER A 416 6.25 4.80 -27.02
N ASN A 417 6.74 5.96 -27.46
CA ASN A 417 8.07 6.17 -28.02
C ASN A 417 8.92 7.10 -27.11
N ALA A 418 8.36 7.64 -26.02
CA ALA A 418 8.98 8.69 -25.20
C ALA A 418 9.91 8.18 -24.09
N GLY A 419 10.08 6.87 -23.91
CA GLY A 419 11.23 6.30 -23.20
C GLY A 419 11.23 6.39 -21.66
N GLY A 420 10.11 6.74 -21.02
CA GLY A 420 9.93 6.78 -19.55
C GLY A 420 9.10 5.62 -18.97
N ILE A 421 8.97 5.56 -17.64
CA ILE A 421 7.83 4.87 -17.00
C ILE A 421 6.65 5.83 -17.10
N GLN A 422 5.46 5.33 -17.43
CA GLN A 422 4.27 6.16 -17.48
C GLN A 422 3.16 5.53 -16.65
N PHE A 423 2.87 6.14 -15.52
CA PHE A 423 1.62 5.89 -14.80
C PHE A 423 0.53 6.81 -15.35
N THR A 424 -0.59 6.24 -15.78
CA THR A 424 -1.67 7.00 -16.45
C THR A 424 -2.20 8.16 -15.58
N GLY A 425 -2.18 7.97 -14.26
CA GLY A 425 -2.65 8.85 -13.20
C GLY A 425 -1.63 9.82 -12.63
N GLU A 426 -0.39 9.77 -13.09
CA GLU A 426 0.61 10.77 -12.72
C GLU A 426 0.20 12.16 -13.23
N LEU A 427 -0.52 12.23 -14.36
CA LEU A 427 -0.80 13.45 -15.12
C LEU A 427 -2.26 13.93 -15.06
N ALA A 428 -3.21 13.11 -14.60
CA ALA A 428 -4.65 13.41 -14.59
C ALA A 428 -5.24 13.40 -13.18
N ASP A 429 -6.34 14.13 -12.97
CA ASP A 429 -7.05 14.24 -11.70
C ASP A 429 -7.42 12.86 -11.13
N ARG A 430 -7.02 12.62 -9.89
CA ARG A 430 -7.04 11.33 -9.19
C ARG A 430 -8.31 11.10 -8.39
N SER A 431 -9.15 12.13 -8.22
CA SER A 431 -10.20 12.12 -7.19
C SER A 431 -11.34 11.13 -7.42
N ASN A 432 -11.58 10.73 -8.68
CA ASN A 432 -12.69 9.85 -9.02
C ASN A 432 -12.28 8.41 -9.33
N ASN A 433 -11.01 8.16 -9.69
CA ASN A 433 -10.51 6.83 -10.01
C ASN A 433 -9.03 6.62 -9.63
N PHE A 434 -8.70 6.68 -8.33
CA PHE A 434 -7.33 6.51 -7.83
C PHE A 434 -6.67 5.22 -8.36
N THR A 435 -7.39 4.10 -8.31
CA THR A 435 -6.85 2.80 -8.73
C THR A 435 -6.56 2.75 -10.23
N ALA A 436 -7.51 3.21 -11.05
CA ALA A 436 -7.34 3.28 -12.51
C ALA A 436 -6.21 4.26 -12.93
N SER A 437 -5.92 5.23 -12.07
CA SER A 437 -4.87 6.23 -12.26
C SER A 437 -3.48 5.60 -12.01
N TRP A 438 -3.33 4.71 -11.03
CA TRP A 438 -2.05 4.03 -10.78
C TRP A 438 -1.84 2.77 -11.62
N TYR A 439 -2.10 2.90 -12.92
CA TYR A 439 -1.78 1.90 -13.92
C TYR A 439 -0.50 2.23 -14.68
N LEU A 440 0.39 1.24 -14.77
CA LEU A 440 1.50 1.28 -15.71
C LEU A 440 1.02 1.16 -17.15
N ASN A 441 1.07 2.24 -17.93
CA ASN A 441 0.75 2.22 -19.35
C ASN A 441 1.88 1.56 -20.17
N ASN A 442 3.11 2.02 -19.98
CA ASN A 442 4.29 1.45 -20.63
C ASN A 442 5.56 1.69 -19.80
N ILE A 443 6.57 0.86 -20.01
CA ILE A 443 7.94 1.07 -19.52
C ILE A 443 8.86 1.21 -20.73
N ARG A 444 9.45 2.38 -20.91
CA ARG A 444 10.41 2.68 -21.99
C ARG A 444 9.91 2.27 -23.38
N GLY A 445 8.61 2.46 -23.63
CA GLY A 445 7.97 2.14 -24.89
C GLY A 445 7.55 0.69 -25.10
N ILE A 446 7.71 -0.15 -24.07
CA ILE A 446 7.12 -1.48 -24.01
C ILE A 446 5.75 -1.32 -23.35
N SER A 447 4.68 -1.47 -24.14
CA SER A 447 3.31 -1.33 -23.66
C SER A 447 2.98 -2.42 -22.63
N ASN A 448 2.18 -2.07 -21.64
CA ASN A 448 1.60 -3.04 -20.73
C ASN A 448 0.32 -3.61 -21.33
N GLY A 449 0.36 -4.81 -21.93
CA GLY A 449 -0.84 -5.43 -22.47
C GLY A 449 -0.56 -6.71 -23.25
N LEU A 450 -1.00 -7.86 -22.72
CA LEU A 450 -0.76 -9.19 -23.29
C LEU A 450 -1.37 -9.36 -24.69
N VAL A 451 -2.53 -8.76 -24.94
CA VAL A 451 -3.27 -8.91 -26.21
C VAL A 451 -2.69 -8.05 -27.35
N ALA A 452 -1.86 -7.06 -27.05
CA ALA A 452 -1.53 -6.00 -27.99
C ALA A 452 -0.32 -6.30 -28.90
N SER A 453 0.64 -7.12 -28.45
CA SER A 453 1.85 -7.47 -29.22
C SER A 453 2.71 -8.49 -28.47
N SER A 454 3.43 -9.37 -29.17
CA SER A 454 4.51 -10.20 -28.58
C SER A 454 5.72 -9.39 -28.06
N SER A 455 5.69 -8.07 -28.26
CA SER A 455 6.64 -7.10 -27.73
C SER A 455 6.08 -6.29 -26.56
N ALA A 456 4.89 -6.61 -26.04
CA ALA A 456 4.35 -6.00 -24.83
C ALA A 456 5.01 -6.60 -23.58
N LEU A 457 4.87 -5.97 -22.42
CA LEU A 457 5.40 -6.51 -21.18
C LEU A 457 4.69 -7.84 -20.86
N ASN A 458 5.49 -8.89 -20.68
CA ASN A 458 5.05 -10.20 -20.26
C ASN A 458 4.61 -10.12 -18.81
N ALA A 459 3.42 -10.63 -18.55
CA ALA A 459 3.11 -11.13 -17.23
C ALA A 459 4.02 -12.32 -16.92
N PHE A 460 3.87 -12.79 -15.71
CA PHE A 460 4.36 -14.10 -15.32
C PHE A 460 4.02 -15.20 -16.35
N LEU A 461 4.90 -16.21 -16.50
CA LEU A 461 4.82 -17.28 -17.53
C LEU A 461 4.90 -16.77 -18.97
N ASP A 462 5.80 -15.82 -19.24
CA ASP A 462 5.97 -15.20 -20.56
C ASP A 462 4.67 -14.62 -21.16
N GLY A 463 3.68 -14.31 -20.31
CA GLY A 463 2.35 -13.81 -20.71
C GLY A 463 1.29 -14.88 -20.97
N ASP A 464 1.63 -16.18 -20.94
CA ASP A 464 0.67 -17.30 -21.02
C ASP A 464 0.12 -17.61 -19.62
N THR A 465 -0.88 -16.82 -19.23
CA THR A 465 -1.48 -16.85 -17.89
C THR A 465 -2.44 -18.02 -17.69
N ASN A 466 -2.94 -18.61 -18.78
CA ASN A 466 -3.85 -19.75 -18.75
C ASN A 466 -3.13 -21.12 -18.95
N ARG A 467 -1.85 -21.08 -19.35
CA ARG A 467 -0.97 -22.22 -19.64
C ARG A 467 -1.44 -23.13 -20.78
N ASP A 468 -2.11 -22.57 -21.78
CA ASP A 468 -2.51 -23.34 -22.96
C ASP A 468 -1.43 -23.42 -24.05
N GLY A 469 -0.30 -22.72 -23.85
CA GLY A 469 0.83 -22.66 -24.75
C GLY A 469 0.75 -21.54 -25.79
N SER A 470 -0.24 -20.66 -25.69
CA SER A 470 -0.44 -19.49 -26.55
C SER A 470 -0.50 -18.23 -25.69
N VAL A 471 -0.07 -17.10 -26.25
CA VAL A 471 -0.31 -15.77 -25.66
C VAL A 471 -1.37 -15.08 -26.51
N ASP A 472 -2.58 -14.92 -25.99
CA ASP A 472 -3.72 -14.37 -26.71
C ASP A 472 -4.71 -13.58 -25.83
N ALA A 473 -5.95 -13.41 -26.31
CA ALA A 473 -6.98 -12.66 -25.59
C ALA A 473 -7.58 -13.42 -24.42
N ASP A 474 -7.44 -14.74 -24.36
CA ASP A 474 -7.88 -15.56 -23.24
C ASP A 474 -6.92 -15.44 -22.04
N ASP A 475 -5.70 -14.93 -22.26
CA ASP A 475 -4.77 -14.54 -21.19
C ASP A 475 -5.16 -13.24 -20.48
N THR A 476 -5.88 -12.37 -21.17
CA THR A 476 -6.56 -11.30 -20.47
C THR A 476 -7.73 -11.88 -19.70
N ASN A 477 -7.62 -11.84 -18.37
CA ASN A 477 -8.73 -12.12 -17.44
C ASN A 477 -8.96 -13.61 -17.23
N SER A 478 -7.99 -14.43 -17.62
CA SER A 478 -7.89 -15.82 -17.22
C SER A 478 -8.01 -15.91 -15.70
N ALA A 479 -8.89 -16.81 -15.23
CA ALA A 479 -8.86 -17.23 -13.84
C ALA A 479 -7.46 -17.79 -13.59
N PHE A 480 -6.72 -17.16 -12.67
CA PHE A 480 -5.35 -17.54 -12.36
C PHE A 480 -5.33 -19.00 -11.91
N ILE A 481 -4.91 -19.88 -12.81
CA ILE A 481 -4.71 -21.30 -12.54
C ILE A 481 -3.22 -21.58 -12.64
N VAL A 482 -2.48 -21.39 -11.55
CA VAL A 482 -1.25 -22.17 -11.35
C VAL A 482 -1.69 -23.60 -11.13
N SER A 483 -1.86 -24.37 -12.21
CA SER A 483 -2.29 -25.79 -12.24
C SER A 483 -2.19 -26.47 -10.86
N ASP A 484 -3.32 -26.95 -10.31
CA ASP A 484 -3.40 -27.62 -9.00
C ASP A 484 -2.14 -28.48 -8.73
N ASP A 485 -1.23 -27.95 -7.92
CA ASP A 485 0.06 -28.57 -7.58
C ASP A 485 -0.08 -29.59 -6.44
N GLY A 486 -1.33 -29.98 -6.12
CA GLY A 486 -1.67 -30.98 -5.12
C GLY A 486 -2.06 -30.35 -3.78
N VAL A 487 -2.14 -31.20 -2.74
CA VAL A 487 -2.35 -30.76 -1.36
C VAL A 487 -1.26 -29.74 -1.00
N ASP A 488 -1.66 -28.59 -0.44
CA ASP A 488 -0.81 -27.40 -0.18
C ASP A 488 -0.45 -26.55 -1.40
N GLY A 489 -1.20 -26.72 -2.49
CA GLY A 489 -0.99 -26.04 -3.75
C GLY A 489 -1.29 -24.54 -3.77
N PHE A 490 -0.55 -23.78 -4.60
CA PHE A 490 -0.63 -22.32 -4.73
C PHE A 490 -2.06 -21.79 -4.97
N ASN A 491 -2.91 -22.58 -5.65
CA ASN A 491 -4.28 -22.23 -6.03
C ASN A 491 -5.37 -22.62 -5.03
N GLN A 492 -5.07 -23.41 -3.98
CA GLN A 492 -6.12 -23.92 -3.08
C GLN A 492 -6.65 -22.85 -2.11
N ASP A 493 -6.16 -21.61 -2.23
CA ASP A 493 -6.38 -20.52 -1.27
C ASP A 493 -6.96 -19.22 -1.87
N VAL A 494 -7.75 -19.34 -2.94
CA VAL A 494 -8.68 -18.28 -3.36
C VAL A 494 -10.07 -18.61 -2.82
N ALA A 495 -10.40 -18.07 -1.64
CA ALA A 495 -11.69 -18.27 -0.99
C ALA A 495 -12.85 -17.94 -1.94
N THR A 496 -13.85 -18.83 -1.95
CA THR A 496 -15.05 -18.79 -2.78
C THR A 496 -15.99 -17.64 -2.42
N ASN A 497 -15.67 -16.42 -2.86
CA ASN A 497 -16.65 -15.39 -3.24
C ASN A 497 -15.99 -14.26 -4.08
N THR A 498 -15.82 -14.46 -5.38
CA THR A 498 -15.38 -13.43 -6.34
C THR A 498 -16.53 -12.57 -6.87
N GLY A 499 -17.37 -12.04 -5.95
CA GLY A 499 -18.50 -11.14 -6.27
C GLY A 499 -18.12 -9.74 -6.78
N GLY A 500 -17.04 -9.59 -7.54
CA GLY A 500 -16.63 -8.30 -8.12
C GLY A 500 -15.16 -8.25 -8.49
N TYR A 501 -14.87 -8.59 -9.74
CA TYR A 501 -13.61 -8.36 -10.46
C TYR A 501 -12.38 -9.13 -9.95
N ASP A 502 -12.47 -10.42 -10.21
CA ASP A 502 -11.39 -11.31 -10.65
C ASP A 502 -10.55 -10.67 -11.77
N LEU A 503 -9.22 -10.69 -11.67
CA LEU A 503 -8.15 -10.65 -12.70
C LEU A 503 -8.36 -9.87 -14.02
N THR A 504 -9.30 -8.93 -14.11
CA THR A 504 -9.85 -8.50 -15.41
C THR A 504 -8.98 -7.58 -16.24
N HIS A 505 -7.70 -7.38 -15.89
CA HIS A 505 -6.70 -6.95 -16.85
C HIS A 505 -5.31 -7.46 -16.44
N ILE A 506 -4.96 -8.68 -16.84
CA ILE A 506 -3.57 -9.15 -16.72
C ILE A 506 -2.77 -8.56 -17.89
N GLY A 507 -1.93 -7.57 -17.57
CA GLY A 507 -0.65 -7.31 -18.23
C GLY A 507 0.48 -7.73 -17.28
N ALA A 508 1.74 -7.50 -17.65
CA ALA A 508 2.88 -7.53 -16.72
C ALA A 508 2.66 -6.78 -15.40
N VAL A 509 1.69 -5.86 -15.40
CA VAL A 509 1.18 -5.16 -14.23
C VAL A 509 -0.32 -4.91 -14.46
N ARG A 510 -1.14 -4.90 -13.38
CA ARG A 510 -2.60 -4.60 -13.36
C ARG A 510 -3.03 -3.65 -14.47
N GLY A 511 -4.00 -3.95 -15.35
CA GLY A 511 -4.47 -3.03 -16.41
C GLY A 511 -5.24 -1.78 -15.98
N GLY A 512 -5.15 -0.71 -16.78
CA GLY A 512 -5.73 0.62 -16.51
C GLY A 512 -7.14 0.84 -17.02
N ALA A 513 -8.01 -0.16 -16.98
CA ALA A 513 -9.41 0.09 -17.32
C ALA A 513 -10.07 1.01 -16.30
N VAL A 514 -10.89 1.93 -16.79
CA VAL A 514 -11.71 2.85 -16.00
C VAL A 514 -12.71 2.15 -15.05
N SER A 515 -12.90 0.84 -15.21
CA SER A 515 -13.67 -0.01 -14.29
C SER A 515 -12.87 -0.52 -13.09
N ASN A 516 -11.54 -0.32 -13.07
CA ASN A 516 -10.67 -0.67 -11.95
C ASN A 516 -10.80 0.41 -10.87
N GLN A 517 -11.70 0.17 -9.92
CA GLN A 517 -12.09 1.12 -8.88
C GLN A 517 -11.96 0.56 -7.46
N GLN A 518 -11.11 -0.46 -7.30
CA GLN A 518 -11.06 -1.29 -6.10
C GLN A 518 -10.62 -0.53 -4.85
N PHE A 519 -9.78 0.51 -4.98
CA PHE A 519 -9.39 1.40 -3.87
C PHE A 519 -10.19 2.71 -3.83
N ASP A 520 -11.17 2.91 -4.71
CA ASP A 520 -11.80 4.21 -4.88
C ASP A 520 -13.00 4.39 -3.94
N GLY A 521 -13.11 5.55 -3.29
CA GLY A 521 -14.28 5.93 -2.50
C GLY A 521 -14.34 5.37 -1.07
N TRP A 522 -13.33 4.61 -0.64
CA TRP A 522 -13.22 4.14 0.74
C TRP A 522 -11.86 4.40 1.40
N THR A 523 -10.83 4.69 0.60
CA THR A 523 -9.48 5.03 1.06
C THR A 523 -9.37 6.49 1.50
N VAL A 524 -8.32 6.81 2.24
CA VAL A 524 -7.98 8.17 2.67
C VAL A 524 -6.75 8.70 1.95
N ALA A 525 -6.67 10.02 1.82
CA ALA A 525 -5.56 10.76 1.23
C ALA A 525 -5.20 10.32 -0.20
N THR A 526 -6.12 9.74 -0.96
CA THR A 526 -5.89 9.29 -2.34
C THR A 526 -6.23 10.36 -3.39
N ASP A 527 -6.71 11.52 -2.94
CA ASP A 527 -7.04 12.68 -3.78
C ASP A 527 -5.77 13.43 -4.24
N ALA A 528 -5.89 14.15 -5.36
CA ALA A 528 -4.75 14.86 -5.98
C ALA A 528 -4.14 15.96 -5.08
N ALA A 529 -4.88 16.45 -4.09
CA ALA A 529 -4.45 17.50 -3.16
C ALA A 529 -3.82 16.96 -1.86
N ASP A 530 -3.99 15.67 -1.54
CA ASP A 530 -3.83 15.15 -0.17
C ASP A 530 -2.58 14.25 0.03
N GLY A 531 -1.45 14.60 -0.62
CA GLY A 531 -0.13 14.20 -0.11
C GLY A 531 0.72 13.20 -0.92
N PHE A 532 0.18 12.49 -1.93
CA PHE A 532 0.96 11.53 -2.74
C PHE A 532 1.41 12.03 -4.10
N VAL A 533 1.86 13.29 -4.18
CA VAL A 533 2.36 13.81 -5.46
C VAL A 533 3.77 13.25 -5.69
N VAL A 534 3.87 12.12 -6.41
CA VAL A 534 5.00 11.85 -7.30
C VAL A 534 4.99 13.02 -8.29
N MET A 535 5.86 14.00 -8.06
CA MET A 535 5.98 15.17 -8.93
C MET A 535 7.06 14.80 -9.93
N GLN A 536 6.72 14.88 -11.21
CA GLN A 536 7.70 14.78 -12.29
C GLN A 536 9.03 15.42 -11.90
N PRO A 537 10.17 14.74 -12.13
CA PRO A 537 11.49 15.31 -11.90
C PRO A 537 11.52 16.71 -12.49
N GLN A 538 11.62 17.74 -11.63
CA GLN A 538 11.82 19.09 -12.11
C GLN A 538 13.26 19.16 -12.65
N PRO A 539 13.46 19.77 -13.83
CA PRO A 539 14.74 19.76 -14.53
C PRO A 539 15.90 20.37 -13.74
#